data_AF-C3URA8-F1
#
_entry.id   AF-C3URA8-F1
#
_cell.length_a   1.000
_cell.length_b   1.000
_cell.length_c   1.000
_cell.angle_alpha   90.00
_cell.angle_beta   90.00
_cell.angle_gamma   90.00
#
_symmetry.space_group_name_H-M   'P 1'
#
loop_
_entity.id
_entity.type
_entity.pdbx_description
1 polymer ?
#
loop_
_entity_poly.entity_id
_entity_poly.type
_entity_poly.pdbx_seq_one_letter_code
_entity_poly.pdbx_strand_id
1 'polypeptide(L)'
;KNDLGMSNYPMVPGHEVVGEVEEVGSDVSKFTVGDIVGVGCLVGCCGGCSPCDRDLEQYCPKKIWSYNDVYIDGQPTQGGFAKATVVHQKFVVKIPEGMAVEQAAPLLCAGVTVYSPLSHFGLKR
;
A
#
# COMPACT_ATOMS: atom_id res chain seq x y z
N LYS A 1 -6.18 -20.89 -15.83
CA LYS A 1 -6.70 -19.82 -14.91
C LYS A 1 -5.81 -19.57 -13.68
N ASN A 2 -4.82 -20.41 -13.38
CA ASN A 2 -3.78 -20.14 -12.36
C ASN A 2 -2.47 -20.74 -12.87
N ASP A 3 -2.09 -20.34 -14.09
CA ASP A 3 -1.15 -21.13 -14.90
C ASP A 3 0.29 -21.05 -14.34
N LEU A 4 0.56 -20.06 -13.48
CA LEU A 4 1.80 -19.92 -12.72
C LEU A 4 1.71 -20.48 -11.30
N GLY A 5 0.54 -20.94 -10.84
CA GLY A 5 0.35 -21.51 -9.50
C GLY A 5 0.46 -20.52 -8.33
N MET A 6 0.58 -19.21 -8.59
CA MET A 6 0.81 -18.19 -7.56
C MET A 6 -0.47 -17.53 -7.01
N SER A 7 -1.63 -17.83 -7.59
CA SER A 7 -2.90 -17.20 -7.20
C SER A 7 -3.65 -18.05 -6.17
N ASN A 8 -4.09 -17.41 -5.08
CA ASN A 8 -4.95 -17.97 -4.03
C ASN A 8 -6.35 -17.38 -4.21
N TYR A 9 -7.35 -18.23 -4.46
CA TYR A 9 -8.73 -17.80 -4.68
C TYR A 9 -9.61 -18.03 -3.44
N PRO A 10 -10.64 -17.19 -3.18
CA PRO A 10 -11.08 -16.03 -3.97
C PRO A 10 -10.11 -14.83 -3.88
N MET A 11 -9.94 -14.09 -4.98
CA MET A 11 -8.96 -13.00 -5.10
C MET A 11 -9.63 -11.74 -5.66
N VAL A 12 -9.53 -10.64 -4.93
CA VAL A 12 -9.88 -9.28 -5.35
C VAL A 12 -8.58 -8.53 -5.63
N PRO A 13 -8.25 -8.20 -6.89
CA PRO A 13 -7.06 -7.45 -7.23
C PRO A 13 -7.15 -5.95 -6.88
N GLY A 14 -6.12 -5.20 -7.24
CA GLY A 14 -6.04 -3.74 -7.13
C GLY A 14 -5.10 -3.31 -6.01
N HIS A 15 -4.01 -2.62 -6.36
CA HIS A 15 -3.00 -2.13 -5.40
C HIS A 15 -2.55 -0.68 -5.69
N GLU A 16 -3.37 0.04 -6.47
CA GLU A 16 -3.19 1.45 -6.82
C GLU A 16 -4.44 2.19 -6.33
N VAL A 17 -4.62 2.25 -5.01
CA VAL A 17 -5.89 2.66 -4.39
C VAL A 17 -5.80 4.09 -3.93
N VAL A 18 -6.79 4.91 -4.29
CA VAL A 18 -7.00 6.25 -3.75
C VAL A 18 -8.44 6.36 -3.27
N GLY A 19 -8.63 6.93 -2.08
CA GLY A 19 -9.94 7.09 -1.47
C GLY A 19 -9.94 8.11 -0.33
N GLU A 20 -11.09 8.24 0.32
CA GLU A 20 -11.29 9.11 1.46
C GLU A 20 -11.26 8.28 2.75
N VAL A 21 -10.66 8.82 3.81
CA VAL A 21 -10.67 8.18 5.14
C VAL A 21 -12.05 8.30 5.77
N GLU A 22 -12.76 7.19 5.92
CA GLU A 22 -14.07 7.15 6.61
C GLU A 22 -13.94 6.95 8.14
N GLU A 23 -12.90 6.22 8.59
CA GLU A 23 -12.66 5.92 10.01
C GLU A 23 -11.15 5.82 10.30
N VAL A 24 -10.75 6.14 11.53
CA VAL A 24 -9.38 5.98 12.03
C VAL A 24 -9.35 5.27 13.38
N GLY A 25 -8.35 4.41 13.58
CA GLY A 25 -8.14 3.75 14.88
C GLY A 25 -7.68 4.71 15.98
N SER A 26 -7.82 4.31 17.25
CA SER A 26 -7.56 5.17 18.41
C SER A 26 -6.15 5.77 18.47
N ASP A 27 -5.16 5.03 17.99
CA ASP A 27 -3.74 5.41 18.06
C ASP A 27 -3.25 6.05 16.74
N VAL A 28 -4.15 6.27 15.78
CA VAL A 28 -3.84 6.92 14.51
C VAL A 28 -3.86 8.43 14.71
N SER A 29 -2.73 9.08 14.43
CA SER A 29 -2.59 10.54 14.50
C SER A 29 -2.16 11.18 13.18
N LYS A 30 -1.70 10.38 12.21
CA LYS A 30 -1.22 10.85 10.90
C LYS A 30 -2.35 11.29 9.97
N PHE A 31 -3.57 10.77 10.17
CA PHE A 31 -4.72 10.98 9.31
C PHE A 31 -5.95 11.35 10.13
N THR A 32 -6.87 12.07 9.49
CA THR A 32 -8.19 12.38 10.01
C THR A 32 -9.27 11.96 9.01
N VAL A 33 -10.49 11.72 9.49
CA VAL A 33 -11.65 11.46 8.63
C VAL A 33 -11.80 12.60 7.62
N GLY A 34 -12.05 12.25 6.36
CA GLY A 34 -12.11 13.19 5.22
C GLY A 34 -10.79 13.42 4.49
N ASP A 35 -9.65 12.94 4.99
CA ASP A 35 -8.38 13.00 4.26
C ASP A 35 -8.45 12.15 2.97
N ILE A 36 -7.97 12.69 1.85
CA ILE A 36 -7.73 11.90 0.64
C ILE A 36 -6.38 11.18 0.76
N VAL A 37 -6.40 9.86 0.68
CA VAL A 37 -5.26 8.99 0.95
C VAL A 37 -5.07 7.94 -0.13
N GLY A 38 -3.84 7.44 -0.23
CA GLY A 38 -3.43 6.37 -1.13
C GLY A 38 -2.92 5.14 -0.39
N VAL A 39 -3.15 3.97 -0.98
CA VAL A 39 -2.57 2.68 -0.55
C VAL A 39 -1.94 1.99 -1.76
N GLY A 40 -0.69 1.56 -1.60
CA GLY A 40 0.09 0.89 -2.63
C GLY A 40 0.08 -0.64 -2.53
N CYS A 41 1.17 -1.26 -2.97
CA CYS A 41 1.34 -2.71 -3.03
C CYS A 41 1.37 -3.43 -1.67
N LEU A 42 1.79 -2.76 -0.60
CA LEU A 42 2.01 -3.37 0.71
C LEU A 42 1.03 -2.81 1.73
N VAL A 43 0.58 -3.67 2.64
CA VAL A 43 -0.34 -3.31 3.74
C VAL A 43 0.23 -3.69 5.12
N GLY A 44 1.37 -4.37 5.17
CA GLY A 44 1.99 -4.81 6.41
C GLY A 44 3.48 -5.14 6.28
N CYS A 45 4.19 -5.13 7.40
CA CYS A 45 5.56 -5.63 7.55
C CYS A 45 5.83 -5.99 9.02
N CYS A 46 7.02 -6.52 9.35
CA CYS A 46 7.34 -6.89 10.73
C CYS A 46 7.68 -5.71 11.66
N GLY A 47 8.04 -4.54 11.13
CA GLY A 47 8.31 -3.33 11.91
C GLY A 47 9.59 -3.30 12.76
N GLY A 48 10.42 -4.34 12.77
CA GLY A 48 11.62 -4.40 13.63
C GLY A 48 12.81 -5.15 13.03
N CYS A 49 12.93 -5.13 11.70
CA CYS A 49 14.11 -5.64 11.01
C CYS A 49 14.86 -4.49 10.32
N SER A 50 16.15 -4.71 10.01
CA SER A 50 17.00 -3.66 9.43
C SER A 50 16.43 -2.94 8.19
N PRO A 51 15.70 -3.59 7.26
CA PRO A 51 14.93 -2.88 6.24
C PRO A 51 13.85 -1.95 6.79
N CYS A 52 13.01 -2.43 7.70
CA CYS A 52 11.94 -1.63 8.32
C CYS A 52 12.47 -0.45 9.13
N ASP A 53 13.62 -0.59 9.78
CA ASP A 53 14.24 0.48 10.58
C ASP A 53 14.88 1.57 9.70
N ARG A 54 15.01 1.33 8.39
CA ARG A 54 15.61 2.25 7.41
C ARG A 54 14.59 2.79 6.40
N ASP A 55 13.29 2.69 6.71
CA ASP A 55 12.19 3.06 5.81
C ASP A 55 12.26 2.34 4.44
N LEU A 56 12.65 1.06 4.50
CA LEU A 56 12.75 0.15 3.36
C LEU A 56 11.87 -1.09 3.56
N GLU A 57 10.63 -0.89 4.00
CA GLU A 57 9.67 -1.95 4.33
C GLU A 57 9.40 -2.90 3.15
N GLN A 58 9.56 -2.43 1.91
CA GLN A 58 9.47 -3.26 0.71
C GLN A 58 10.54 -4.35 0.61
N TYR A 59 11.65 -4.18 1.33
CA TYR A 59 12.69 -5.21 1.47
C TYR A 59 12.53 -6.04 2.74
N CYS A 60 11.45 -5.87 3.50
CA CYS A 60 11.13 -6.73 4.64
C CYS A 60 10.85 -8.17 4.15
N PRO A 61 11.40 -9.20 4.84
CA PRO A 61 11.10 -10.60 4.53
C PRO A 61 9.66 -11.00 4.92
N LYS A 62 9.01 -10.24 5.81
CA LYS A 62 7.63 -10.45 6.26
C LYS A 62 6.68 -9.35 5.80
N LYS A 63 6.93 -8.76 4.63
CA LYS A 63 6.00 -7.81 4.01
C LYS A 63 4.72 -8.53 3.61
N ILE A 64 3.59 -7.83 3.70
CA ILE A 64 2.26 -8.35 3.37
C ILE A 64 1.72 -7.56 2.17
N TRP A 65 1.27 -8.25 1.13
CA TRP A 65 0.74 -7.63 -0.09
C TRP A 65 -0.73 -7.23 0.06
N SER A 66 -1.14 -6.20 -0.68
CA SER A 66 -2.51 -5.66 -0.70
C SER A 66 -3.59 -6.68 -1.07
N TYR A 67 -3.23 -7.70 -1.86
CA TYR A 67 -4.08 -8.87 -2.12
C TYR A 67 -3.24 -10.13 -2.34
N ASN A 68 -3.90 -11.29 -2.36
CA ASN A 68 -3.27 -12.59 -2.61
C ASN A 68 -2.21 -12.99 -1.56
N ASP A 69 -2.34 -12.45 -0.35
CA ASP A 69 -1.51 -12.75 0.81
C ASP A 69 -2.40 -12.97 2.04
N VAL A 70 -1.81 -13.16 3.21
CA VAL A 70 -2.51 -13.32 4.49
C VAL A 70 -2.08 -12.20 5.43
N TYR A 71 -3.07 -11.50 5.98
CA TYR A 71 -2.83 -10.43 6.94
C TYR A 71 -2.48 -10.98 8.34
N ILE A 72 -2.10 -10.09 9.26
CA ILE A 72 -1.60 -10.47 10.60
C ILE A 72 -2.66 -11.22 11.42
N ASP A 73 -3.94 -10.95 11.17
CA ASP A 73 -5.09 -11.62 11.81
C ASP A 73 -5.46 -12.97 11.17
N GLY A 74 -4.74 -13.40 10.14
CA GLY A 74 -4.99 -14.64 9.40
C GLY A 74 -6.02 -14.52 8.27
N GLN A 75 -6.59 -13.33 8.01
CA GLN A 75 -7.51 -13.13 6.90
C GLN A 75 -6.76 -12.96 5.57
N PRO A 76 -7.27 -13.51 4.45
CA PRO A 76 -6.72 -13.21 3.13
C PRO A 76 -6.81 -11.71 2.83
N THR A 77 -5.73 -11.11 2.34
CA THR A 77 -5.77 -9.72 1.88
C THR A 77 -6.56 -9.62 0.58
N GLN A 78 -7.42 -8.60 0.50
CA GLN A 78 -8.28 -8.31 -0.65
C GLN A 78 -8.04 -6.86 -1.08
N GLY A 79 -7.77 -6.67 -2.36
CA GLY A 79 -7.29 -5.42 -2.92
C GLY A 79 -8.39 -4.38 -3.18
N GLY A 80 -7.99 -3.31 -3.86
CA GLY A 80 -8.80 -2.12 -4.09
C GLY A 80 -9.95 -2.24 -5.09
N PHE A 81 -10.17 -3.39 -5.74
CA PHE A 81 -11.38 -3.61 -6.57
C PHE A 81 -12.61 -3.91 -5.70
N ALA A 82 -12.76 -3.14 -4.62
CA ALA A 82 -13.81 -3.16 -3.63
C ALA A 82 -14.16 -1.72 -3.25
N LYS A 83 -15.31 -1.50 -2.60
CA LYS A 83 -15.72 -0.13 -2.20
C LYS A 83 -14.93 0.43 -1.02
N ALA A 84 -14.39 -0.41 -0.16
CA ALA A 84 -13.67 -0.02 1.04
C ALA A 84 -12.64 -1.08 1.43
N THR A 85 -11.61 -0.67 2.17
CA THR A 85 -10.59 -1.53 2.77
C THR A 85 -10.06 -0.91 4.06
N VAL A 86 -9.48 -1.73 4.94
CA VAL A 86 -8.86 -1.28 6.19
C VAL A 86 -7.36 -1.58 6.10
N VAL A 87 -6.53 -0.56 6.31
CA VAL A 87 -5.08 -0.66 6.12
C VAL A 87 -4.35 -0.03 7.30
N HIS A 88 -3.25 -0.65 7.73
CA HIS A 88 -2.42 -0.10 8.80
C HIS A 88 -1.86 1.28 8.40
N GLN A 89 -1.97 2.29 9.28
CA GLN A 89 -1.61 3.69 9.00
C GLN A 89 -0.20 3.90 8.42
N LYS A 90 0.76 3.03 8.74
CA LYS A 90 2.12 3.07 8.19
C LYS A 90 2.17 2.86 6.66
N PHE A 91 1.20 2.14 6.10
CA PHE A 91 1.10 1.80 4.67
C PHE A 91 0.12 2.67 3.90
N VAL A 92 -0.36 3.74 4.54
CA VAL A 92 -1.21 4.76 3.95
C VAL A 92 -0.37 6.03 3.71
N VAL A 93 -0.60 6.71 2.59
CA VAL A 93 0.03 8.00 2.26
C VAL A 93 -1.03 9.06 2.02
N LYS A 94 -0.74 10.31 2.41
CA LYS A 94 -1.62 11.45 2.04
C LYS A 94 -1.43 11.75 0.56
N ILE A 95 -2.53 11.97 -0.15
CA ILE A 95 -2.47 12.50 -1.51
C ILE A 95 -2.27 14.02 -1.43
N PRO A 96 -1.32 14.61 -2.16
CA PRO A 96 -1.09 16.05 -2.14
C PRO A 96 -2.34 16.84 -2.56
N GLU A 97 -2.55 17.99 -1.91
CA GLU A 97 -3.62 18.92 -2.29
C GLU A 97 -3.47 19.36 -3.75
N GLY A 98 -4.60 19.39 -4.49
CA GLY A 98 -4.62 19.73 -5.91
C GLY A 98 -4.25 18.60 -6.87
N MET A 99 -3.80 17.44 -6.38
CA MET A 99 -3.60 16.25 -7.22
C MET A 99 -4.94 15.53 -7.45
N ALA A 100 -5.32 15.32 -8.71
CA ALA A 100 -6.51 14.55 -9.05
C ALA A 100 -6.35 13.08 -8.64
N VAL A 101 -7.41 12.47 -8.09
CA VAL A 101 -7.35 11.11 -7.51
C VAL A 101 -6.99 10.04 -8.54
N GLU A 102 -7.52 10.17 -9.75
CA GLU A 102 -7.23 9.31 -10.89
C GLU A 102 -5.79 9.44 -11.41
N GLN A 103 -5.15 10.60 -11.17
CA GLN A 103 -3.74 10.81 -11.49
C GLN A 103 -2.82 10.28 -10.40
N ALA A 104 -3.26 10.32 -9.14
CA ALA A 104 -2.49 9.83 -8.00
C ALA A 104 -2.39 8.30 -7.98
N ALA A 105 -3.45 7.57 -8.35
CA ALA A 105 -3.51 6.12 -8.22
C ALA A 105 -2.34 5.37 -8.90
N PRO A 106 -2.01 5.60 -10.20
CA PRO A 106 -0.90 4.91 -10.85
C PRO A 106 0.48 5.21 -10.24
N LEU A 107 0.62 6.34 -9.53
CA LEU A 107 1.88 6.72 -8.90
C LEU A 107 2.22 5.83 -7.70
N LEU A 108 1.21 5.18 -7.10
CA LEU A 108 1.35 4.31 -5.93
C LEU A 108 1.98 2.95 -6.25
N CYS A 109 2.08 2.58 -7.53
CA CYS A 109 2.83 1.41 -7.98
C CYS A 109 3.82 1.77 -9.08
N ALA A 110 3.36 2.10 -10.29
CA ALA A 110 4.26 2.38 -11.41
C ALA A 110 5.17 3.58 -11.12
N GLY A 111 4.61 4.65 -10.52
CA GLY A 111 5.37 5.86 -10.17
C GLY A 111 6.52 5.56 -9.21
N VAL A 112 6.24 4.98 -8.04
CA VAL A 112 7.27 4.66 -7.05
C VAL A 112 8.26 3.61 -7.54
N THR A 113 7.81 2.65 -8.37
CA THR A 113 8.69 1.61 -8.94
C THR A 113 9.80 2.20 -9.81
N VAL A 114 9.50 3.25 -10.57
CA VAL A 114 10.48 3.98 -11.38
C VAL A 114 11.22 5.03 -10.55
N TYR A 115 10.52 5.75 -9.69
CA TYR A 115 11.11 6.82 -8.88
C TYR A 115 12.17 6.30 -7.90
N SER A 116 11.92 5.16 -7.24
CA SER A 116 12.81 4.57 -6.25
C SER A 116 14.24 4.38 -6.78
N PRO A 117 14.49 3.64 -7.89
CA PRO A 117 15.84 3.52 -8.44
C PRO A 117 16.39 4.85 -8.95
N LEU A 118 15.59 5.73 -9.57
CA LEU A 118 16.07 7.04 -10.00
C LEU A 118 16.59 7.88 -8.82
N SER A 119 15.88 7.85 -7.68
CA SER A 119 16.31 8.54 -6.47
C SER A 119 17.54 7.87 -5.84
N HIS A 120 17.52 6.54 -5.70
CA HIS A 120 18.60 5.79 -5.05
C HIS A 120 19.94 5.90 -5.78
N PHE A 121 19.92 5.87 -7.11
CA PHE A 121 21.14 5.96 -7.94
C PHE A 121 21.49 7.39 -8.36
N GLY A 122 20.83 8.42 -7.80
CA GLY A 122 21.17 9.83 -8.05
C GLY A 122 20.82 10.33 -9.46
N LEU A 123 19.79 9.76 -10.09
CA LEU A 123 19.32 10.11 -11.44
C LEU A 123 18.07 11.00 -11.45
N LYS A 124 17.47 11.29 -10.28
CA LYS A 124 16.42 12.31 -10.16
C LYS A 124 17.03 13.70 -10.45
N ARG A 125 16.44 14.42 -11.40
CA ARG A 125 16.82 15.81 -11.72
C ARG A 125 15.94 16.79 -10.97
#